data_AF-A0A157KRR0-F1
#
_entry.id   AF-A0A157KRR0-F1
#
_cell.length_a   1.000
_cell.length_b   1.000
_cell.length_c   1.000
_cell.angle_alpha   90.00
_cell.angle_beta   90.00
_cell.angle_gamma   90.00
#
_symmetry.space_group_name_H-M   'P 1'
#
loop_
_entity.id
_entity.type
_entity.pdbx_description
1 polymer ?
#
loop_
_entity_poly.entity_id
_entity_poly.type
_entity_poly.pdbx_seq_one_letter_code
_entity_poly.pdbx_strand_id
1 'polypeptide(L)'
;MSEQFELSLTPPILPAVCYFIVSIAIFFLLYLGKLKVNRLRKYPLFIAYTLFVIAIAAIQINVFANGYEFVSGFLHIDFDPWRYDSVYWGSLIFAMLYLLAMPRNKY
;
A
#
# COMPACT_ATOMS: atom_id res chain seq x y z
N MET A 1 -14.24 -34.36 -13.93
CA MET A 1 -13.60 -34.49 -12.61
C MET A 1 -12.20 -33.89 -12.71
N SER A 2 -12.14 -32.60 -13.03
CA SER A 2 -10.92 -31.86 -13.40
C SER A 2 -10.99 -30.42 -12.87
N GLU A 3 -12.17 -29.79 -12.86
CA GLU A 3 -12.36 -28.44 -12.30
C GLU A 3 -12.11 -28.36 -10.77
N GLN A 4 -12.44 -29.40 -10.01
CA GLN A 4 -12.17 -29.44 -8.56
C GLN A 4 -10.68 -29.54 -8.22
N PHE A 5 -9.85 -30.04 -9.15
CA PHE A 5 -8.41 -30.17 -8.93
C PHE A 5 -7.69 -28.84 -9.21
N GLU A 6 -8.17 -28.04 -10.15
CA GLU A 6 -7.63 -26.69 -10.40
C GLU A 6 -7.99 -25.69 -9.30
N LEU A 7 -9.19 -25.82 -8.70
CA LEU A 7 -9.59 -25.03 -7.52
C LEU A 7 -8.76 -25.31 -6.26
N SER A 8 -8.11 -26.46 -6.17
CA SER A 8 -7.20 -26.79 -5.06
C SER A 8 -5.80 -26.18 -5.22
N LEU A 9 -5.45 -25.71 -6.42
CA LEU A 9 -4.17 -25.07 -6.75
C LEU A 9 -4.25 -23.55 -6.71
N THR A 10 -5.44 -22.97 -6.61
CA THR A 10 -5.59 -21.52 -6.51
C THR A 10 -5.32 -21.09 -5.07
N PRO A 11 -4.31 -20.21 -4.82
CA PRO A 11 -4.11 -19.68 -3.48
C PRO A 11 -5.38 -18.96 -3.02
N PRO A 12 -5.72 -19.02 -1.71
CA PRO A 12 -6.96 -18.46 -1.20
C PRO A 12 -7.08 -16.99 -1.59
N ILE A 13 -8.21 -16.57 -2.16
CA ILE A 13 -8.34 -15.20 -2.70
C ILE A 13 -8.48 -14.16 -1.57
N LEU A 14 -8.92 -14.60 -0.39
CA LEU A 14 -9.24 -13.75 0.76
C LEU A 14 -8.08 -12.84 1.21
N PRO A 15 -6.82 -13.30 1.37
CA PRO A 15 -5.71 -12.46 1.80
C PRO A 15 -5.39 -11.35 0.80
N ALA A 16 -5.46 -11.63 -0.51
CA ALA A 16 -5.27 -10.62 -1.54
C ALA A 16 -6.39 -9.56 -1.48
N VAL A 17 -7.65 -9.97 -1.30
CA VAL A 17 -8.78 -9.03 -1.14
C VAL A 17 -8.60 -8.16 0.09
N CYS A 18 -8.20 -8.73 1.23
CA CYS A 18 -7.88 -7.97 2.44
C CYS A 18 -6.76 -6.94 2.20
N TYR A 19 -5.70 -7.34 1.50
CA TYR A 19 -4.61 -6.44 1.11
C TYR A 19 -5.10 -5.23 0.33
N PHE A 20 -5.97 -5.45 -0.67
CA PHE A 20 -6.54 -4.37 -1.47
C PHE A 20 -7.45 -3.45 -0.65
N ILE A 21 -8.32 -4.01 0.19
CA ILE A 21 -9.20 -3.22 1.08
C ILE A 21 -8.36 -2.32 1.99
N VAL A 22 -7.31 -2.85 2.62
CA VAL A 22 -6.42 -2.08 3.49
C VAL A 22 -5.68 -1.01 2.70
N SER A 23 -5.15 -1.35 1.52
CA SER A 23 -4.39 -0.41 0.68
C SER A 23 -5.26 0.77 0.21
N ILE A 24 -6.54 0.50 -0.12
CA ILE A 24 -7.54 1.52 -0.47
C ILE A 24 -7.87 2.39 0.75
N ALA A 25 -8.11 1.78 1.92
CA ALA A 25 -8.41 2.53 3.14
C ALA A 25 -7.26 3.50 3.51
N ILE A 26 -6.01 3.03 3.41
CA ILE A 26 -4.81 3.86 3.62
C ILE A 26 -4.76 5.00 2.59
N PHE A 27 -5.03 4.73 1.32
CA PHE A 27 -5.06 5.78 0.29
C PHE A 27 -6.04 6.91 0.64
N PHE A 28 -7.27 6.56 1.03
CA PHE A 28 -8.27 7.54 1.43
C PHE A 28 -7.82 8.33 2.66
N LEU A 29 -7.22 7.67 3.65
CA LEU A 29 -6.68 8.33 4.84
C LEU A 29 -5.57 9.32 4.48
N LEU A 30 -4.64 8.94 3.59
CA LEU A 30 -3.60 9.83 3.07
C LEU A 30 -4.19 11.00 2.26
N TYR A 31 -5.26 10.77 1.51
CA TYR A 31 -5.92 11.82 0.76
C TYR A 31 -6.64 12.83 1.68
N LEU A 32 -7.33 12.36 2.72
CA LEU A 32 -7.96 13.23 3.72
C LEU A 32 -6.92 14.02 4.52
N GLY A 33 -5.81 13.39 4.90
CA GLY A 33 -4.70 14.07 5.56
C GLY A 33 -4.09 15.18 4.69
N LYS A 34 -3.92 14.93 3.39
CA LYS A 34 -3.49 15.95 2.40
C LYS A 34 -4.41 17.17 2.41
N LEU A 35 -5.73 16.98 2.39
CA LEU A 35 -6.70 18.08 2.42
C LEU A 35 -6.55 18.92 3.70
N LYS A 36 -6.39 18.26 4.86
CA LYS A 36 -6.21 18.94 6.14
C LYS A 36 -4.90 19.73 6.22
N VAL A 37 -3.80 19.14 5.78
CA VAL A 37 -2.47 19.79 5.76
C VAL A 37 -2.47 21.01 4.83
N ASN A 38 -3.07 20.90 3.64
CA ASN A 38 -3.21 22.02 2.71
C ASN A 38 -4.07 23.16 3.28
N ARG A 39 -5.07 22.84 4.12
CA ARG A 39 -5.94 23.85 4.76
C ARG A 39 -5.25 24.57 5.91
N LEU A 40 -4.48 23.85 6.73
CA LEU A 40 -3.85 24.41 7.94
C LEU A 40 -2.74 25.40 7.63
N ARG A 41 -2.22 25.36 6.42
CA ARG A 41 -1.21 26.27 5.94
C ARG A 41 0.02 26.41 6.89
N LYS A 42 0.56 25.31 7.40
CA LYS A 42 1.80 25.31 8.21
C LYS A 42 2.93 24.58 7.49
N TYR A 43 4.04 25.27 7.26
CA TYR A 43 5.24 24.73 6.63
C TYR A 43 5.85 23.49 7.33
N PRO A 44 6.03 23.43 8.67
CA PRO A 44 6.58 22.23 9.30
C PRO A 44 5.63 21.03 9.19
N LEU A 45 4.32 21.27 9.22
CA LEU A 45 3.32 20.22 9.06
C LEU A 45 3.34 19.65 7.63
N PHE A 46 3.59 20.50 6.63
CA PHE A 46 3.77 20.09 5.25
C PHE A 46 4.97 19.16 5.06
N ILE A 47 6.12 19.51 5.63
CA ILE A 47 7.33 18.67 5.55
C ILE A 47 7.07 17.33 6.25
N ALA A 48 6.59 17.35 7.49
CA ALA A 48 6.33 16.14 8.26
C ALA A 48 5.35 15.20 7.53
N TYR A 49 4.28 15.75 6.96
CA TYR A 49 3.30 14.96 6.22
C TYR A 49 3.84 14.43 4.89
N THR A 50 4.69 15.20 4.20
CA THR A 50 5.33 14.74 2.97
C THR A 50 6.26 13.56 3.24
N LEU A 51 7.09 13.64 4.28
CA LEU A 51 7.94 12.54 4.73
C LEU A 51 7.11 11.31 5.13
N PHE A 52 5.98 11.53 5.81
CA PHE A 52 5.06 10.45 6.16
C PHE A 52 4.49 9.76 4.92
N VAL A 53 3.99 10.50 3.93
CA VAL A 53 3.48 9.93 2.67
C VAL A 53 4.57 9.13 1.95
N ILE A 54 5.80 9.65 1.90
CA ILE A 54 6.95 8.96 1.29
C ILE A 54 7.25 7.65 2.03
N ALA A 55 7.25 7.66 3.37
CA ALA A 55 7.49 6.45 4.16
C ALA A 55 6.42 5.37 3.88
N ILE A 56 5.14 5.75 3.80
CA ILE A 56 4.07 4.80 3.49
C ILE A 56 4.16 4.28 2.04
N ALA A 57 4.53 5.12 1.08
CA ALA A 57 4.79 4.69 -0.29
C ALA A 57 6.00 3.74 -0.37
N ALA A 58 7.04 3.98 0.43
CA ALA A 58 8.21 3.11 0.51
C ALA A 58 7.84 1.72 1.05
N ILE A 59 6.88 1.60 1.98
CA ILE A 59 6.37 0.29 2.42
C ILE A 59 5.80 -0.48 1.21
N GLN A 60 4.96 0.15 0.39
CA GLN A 60 4.40 -0.48 -0.81
C GLN A 60 5.47 -0.89 -1.83
N ILE A 61 6.50 -0.06 -2.02
CA ILE A 61 7.67 -0.41 -2.87
C ILE A 61 8.46 -1.59 -2.30
N ASN A 62 8.59 -1.68 -0.97
CA ASN A 62 9.27 -2.82 -0.34
C ASN A 62 8.43 -4.11 -0.42
N VAL A 63 7.11 -4.01 -0.34
CA VAL A 63 6.21 -5.15 -0.62
C VAL A 63 6.40 -5.64 -2.06
N PHE A 64 6.53 -4.71 -3.02
CA PHE A 64 6.86 -5.04 -4.41
C PHE A 64 8.23 -5.72 -4.55
N ALA A 65 9.28 -5.07 -4.01
CA ALA A 65 10.67 -5.45 -4.26
C ALA A 65 11.15 -6.68 -3.46
N ASN A 66 10.72 -6.78 -2.19
CA ASN A 66 11.21 -7.79 -1.25
C ASN A 66 10.13 -8.81 -0.84
N GLY A 67 8.86 -8.57 -1.19
CA GLY A 67 7.78 -9.54 -1.01
C GLY A 67 7.65 -10.07 0.42
N TYR A 68 7.72 -11.39 0.56
CA TYR A 68 7.55 -12.09 1.84
C TYR A 68 8.60 -11.71 2.88
N GLU A 69 9.86 -11.48 2.49
CA GLU A 69 10.94 -11.15 3.45
C GLU A 69 10.67 -9.84 4.17
N PHE A 70 10.13 -8.85 3.47
CA PHE A 70 9.74 -7.58 4.08
C PHE A 70 8.47 -7.68 4.92
N VAL A 71 7.45 -8.38 4.42
CA VAL A 71 6.16 -8.50 5.12
C VAL A 71 6.30 -9.34 6.41
N SER A 72 7.03 -10.45 6.34
CA SER A 72 7.30 -11.30 7.50
C SER A 72 8.35 -10.68 8.43
N GLY A 73 9.44 -10.12 7.91
CA GLY A 73 10.53 -9.59 8.74
C GLY A 73 10.26 -8.21 9.35
N PHE A 74 9.70 -7.28 8.59
CA PHE A 74 9.47 -5.90 9.05
C PHE A 74 8.07 -5.72 9.62
N LEU A 75 7.04 -6.21 8.92
CA LEU A 75 5.65 -6.06 9.35
C LEU A 75 5.19 -7.17 10.31
N HIS A 76 5.96 -8.25 10.45
CA HIS A 76 5.60 -9.42 11.27
C HIS A 76 4.26 -10.04 10.86
N ILE A 77 3.91 -9.98 9.57
CA ILE A 77 2.69 -10.54 9.01
C ILE A 77 3.08 -11.79 8.20
N ASP A 78 2.44 -12.92 8.49
CA ASP A 78 2.63 -14.14 7.71
C ASP A 78 1.75 -14.10 6.45
N PHE A 79 2.15 -13.26 5.50
CA PHE A 79 1.49 -13.08 4.21
C PHE A 79 2.55 -13.00 3.12
N ASP A 80 2.45 -13.89 2.13
CA ASP A 80 3.33 -13.94 0.96
C ASP A 80 2.69 -13.20 -0.23
N PRO A 81 3.18 -11.99 -0.56
CA PRO A 81 2.64 -11.18 -1.66
C PRO A 81 2.95 -11.77 -3.04
N TRP A 82 4.05 -12.51 -3.18
CA TRP A 82 4.49 -13.06 -4.47
C TRP A 82 3.67 -14.26 -4.91
N ARG A 83 2.89 -14.86 -4.01
CA ARG A 83 1.87 -15.84 -4.38
C ARG A 83 0.74 -15.27 -5.24
N TYR A 84 0.60 -13.94 -5.30
CA TYR A 84 -0.47 -13.27 -6.05
C TYR A 84 0.12 -12.20 -6.97
N ASP A 85 0.14 -12.46 -8.28
CA ASP A 85 0.55 -11.47 -9.30
C ASP A 85 -0.21 -10.15 -9.16
N SER A 86 -1.48 -10.22 -8.77
CA SER A 86 -2.32 -9.05 -8.52
C SER A 86 -1.80 -8.19 -7.37
N VAL A 87 -1.32 -8.79 -6.28
CA VAL A 87 -0.76 -8.08 -5.12
C VAL A 87 0.61 -7.50 -5.46
N TYR A 88 1.43 -8.25 -6.20
CA TYR A 88 2.70 -7.77 -6.71
C TYR A 88 2.52 -6.48 -7.54
N TRP A 89 1.76 -6.53 -8.64
CA TRP A 89 1.52 -5.33 -9.46
C TRP A 89 0.69 -4.27 -8.73
N GLY A 90 -0.24 -4.69 -7.89
CA GLY A 90 -1.08 -3.82 -7.07
C GLY A 90 -0.25 -2.96 -6.12
N SER A 91 0.76 -3.53 -5.46
CA SER A 91 1.64 -2.80 -4.54
C SER A 91 2.38 -1.66 -5.23
N LEU A 92 2.85 -1.87 -6.46
CA LEU A 92 3.47 -0.83 -7.27
C LEU A 92 2.48 0.29 -7.64
N ILE A 93 1.26 -0.07 -8.05
CA ILE A 93 0.19 0.89 -8.35
C ILE A 93 -0.15 1.72 -7.11
N PHE A 94 -0.31 1.08 -5.94
CA PHE A 94 -0.60 1.80 -4.70
C PHE A 94 0.56 2.69 -4.26
N ALA A 95 1.81 2.28 -4.44
CA ALA A 95 2.95 3.15 -4.20
C ALA A 95 2.83 4.45 -5.02
N MET A 96 2.55 4.35 -6.31
CA MET A 96 2.36 5.52 -7.18
C MET A 96 1.15 6.36 -6.76
N LEU A 97 0.02 5.73 -6.43
CA LEU A 97 -1.17 6.43 -5.94
C LEU A 97 -0.90 7.19 -4.64
N TYR A 98 -0.13 6.59 -3.72
CA TYR A 98 0.21 7.24 -2.44
C TYR A 98 1.05 8.50 -2.68
N LEU A 99 1.95 8.50 -3.65
CA LEU A 99 2.71 9.71 -4.03
C LEU A 99 1.79 10.82 -4.57
N LEU A 100 0.66 10.50 -5.22
CA LEU A 100 -0.35 11.51 -5.60
C LEU A 100 -1.02 12.16 -4.38
N ALA A 101 -1.03 11.49 -3.22
CA ALA A 101 -1.49 12.03 -1.96
C ALA A 101 -0.48 13.00 -1.30
N MET A 102 0.66 13.30 -1.94
CA MET A 102 1.54 14.35 -1.45
C MET A 102 0.83 15.72 -1.42
N PRO A 103 1.04 16.51 -0.34
CA PRO A 103 0.53 17.87 -0.27
C PRO A 103 1.24 18.76 -1.31
N ARG A 104 0.56 19.81 -1.79
CA ARG A 104 1.17 20.77 -2.73
C ARG A 104 1.76 21.90 -1.93
N ASN A 105 2.98 22.32 -2.28
CA ASN A 105 3.57 23.50 -1.69
C ASN A 105 2.76 24.73 -2.12
N LYS A 106 2.01 25.32 -1.17
CA LYS A 106 1.27 26.57 -1.33
C LYS A 106 1.70 27.59 -0.27
N TYR A 107 2.90 27.40 0.27
CA TYR A 107 3.53 28.22 1.31
C TYR A 107 4.43 29.27 0.71
#